data_AF-A0A954YXY4-F1
#
_entry.id   AF-A0A954YXY4-F1
#
_cell.length_a   1.000
_cell.length_b   1.000
_cell.length_c   1.000
_cell.angle_alpha   90.00
_cell.angle_beta   90.00
_cell.angle_gamma   90.00
#
_symmetry.space_group_name_H-M   'P 1'
#
loop_
_entity.id
_entity.type
_entity.pdbx_description
1 polymer ?
#
loop_
_entity_poly.entity_id
_entity_poly.type
_entity_poly.pdbx_seq_one_letter_code
_entity_poly.pdbx_strand_id
1 'polypeptide(L)'
;MFQNRLNHKWMLFVFASLAVAFSASTASAVGVDEPDPDDDAAITADDAAAIGVGERGPRGRRGFGRDRSGEDGPRERRRPGAMLWNRMTDEEKEEVKAFVAEYYPEVSEALESSDEDGGRPRMDRKNARMLPEILRMHQLSIDDPQMFEIKMAEQKSRFQLRQLVREYRQADDESTKEELSAKIRPLVVAAFDAQQSRMEQEVTRLEKRLEGLRRHIAKRADNRDEEIEQAFNDVLDGKAPKDERFDRESRRRGPGRGFRGPRGPEGAPGAPEDEEPDMDDEGEE
;
A
#
# COMPACT_ATOMS: atom_id res chain seq x y z
N MET A 1 -27.61 12.82 -11.56
CA MET A 1 -26.87 13.66 -12.52
C MET A 1 -25.37 13.29 -12.53
N PHE A 2 -25.02 12.09 -13.00
CA PHE A 2 -23.64 11.66 -13.23
C PHE A 2 -23.56 10.84 -14.54
N GLN A 3 -24.09 11.41 -15.61
CA GLN A 3 -24.03 10.82 -16.95
C GLN A 3 -23.11 11.68 -17.84
N ASN A 4 -22.22 10.98 -18.56
CA ASN A 4 -21.59 11.39 -19.82
C ASN A 4 -20.47 12.43 -19.82
N ARG A 5 -19.29 12.14 -19.23
CA ARG A 5 -18.06 12.87 -19.64
C ARG A 5 -16.74 12.09 -19.82
N LEU A 6 -16.64 10.77 -19.70
CA LEU A 6 -15.32 10.10 -19.74
C LEU A 6 -15.05 9.06 -20.84
N ASN A 7 -16.02 8.64 -21.66
CA ASN A 7 -15.83 7.41 -22.46
C ASN A 7 -15.44 7.55 -23.94
N HIS A 8 -14.91 8.67 -24.44
CA HIS A 8 -14.58 8.78 -25.88
C HIS A 8 -13.20 9.33 -26.26
N LYS A 9 -12.26 9.50 -25.32
CA LYS A 9 -10.88 9.92 -25.66
C LYS A 9 -9.78 8.85 -25.47
N TRP A 10 -10.09 7.69 -24.89
CA TRP A 10 -9.08 6.65 -24.63
C TRP A 10 -9.12 5.43 -25.57
N MET A 11 -10.11 5.30 -26.46
CA MET A 11 -10.17 4.22 -27.48
C MET A 11 -9.43 4.54 -28.80
N LEU A 12 -8.56 5.55 -28.80
CA LEU A 12 -7.69 5.90 -29.94
C LEU A 12 -6.26 6.23 -29.47
N PHE A 13 -5.75 5.48 -28.49
CA PHE A 13 -4.33 5.17 -28.42
C PHE A 13 -4.19 3.74 -28.94
N VAL A 14 -4.25 3.56 -30.26
CA VAL A 14 -3.04 3.40 -31.08
C VAL A 14 -2.08 2.46 -30.37
N PHE A 15 -2.01 1.22 -30.88
CA PHE A 15 -0.79 0.41 -30.88
C PHE A 15 0.34 1.26 -31.48
N ALA A 16 0.81 2.25 -30.73
CA ALA A 16 2.03 2.95 -31.00
C ALA A 16 3.06 1.93 -30.58
N SER A 17 3.58 1.24 -31.59
CA SER A 17 4.80 0.47 -31.52
C SER A 17 5.81 1.40 -30.87
N LEU A 18 5.95 1.29 -29.55
CA LEU A 18 6.98 1.97 -28.79
C LEU A 18 8.26 1.25 -29.17
N ALA A 19 8.76 1.56 -30.37
CA ALA A 19 10.18 1.56 -30.62
C ALA A 19 10.74 2.56 -29.61
N VAL A 20 11.00 2.08 -28.40
CA VAL A 20 11.97 2.68 -27.51
C VAL A 20 13.25 2.63 -28.33
N ALA A 21 13.50 3.71 -29.08
CA ALA A 21 14.84 4.02 -29.49
C ALA A 21 15.62 4.05 -28.19
N PHE A 22 16.35 2.97 -27.94
CA PHE A 22 17.44 2.92 -27.00
C PHE A 22 18.44 3.94 -27.54
N SER A 23 18.16 5.23 -27.31
CA SER A 23 19.15 6.27 -27.44
C SER A 23 20.23 5.83 -26.48
N ALA A 24 21.29 5.27 -27.06
CA ALA A 24 22.53 4.95 -26.39
C ALA A 24 22.96 6.23 -25.68
N SER A 25 22.52 6.35 -24.43
CA SER A 25 23.06 7.32 -23.51
C SER A 25 24.50 6.88 -23.39
N THR A 26 25.37 7.56 -24.13
CA THR A 26 26.80 7.56 -23.90
C THR A 26 26.96 8.13 -22.50
N ALA A 27 26.80 7.25 -21.51
CA ALA A 27 27.17 7.48 -20.15
C ALA A 27 28.61 7.95 -20.23
N SER A 28 28.81 9.25 -20.02
CA SER A 28 30.11 9.75 -19.64
C SER A 28 30.51 8.88 -18.46
N ALA A 29 31.60 8.15 -18.64
CA ALA A 29 32.18 7.28 -17.65
C ALA A 29 32.41 8.09 -16.38
N VAL A 30 31.42 8.08 -15.49
CA VAL A 30 31.67 8.28 -14.07
C VAL A 30 32.58 7.12 -13.75
N GLY A 31 33.86 7.43 -13.53
CA GLY A 31 34.87 6.47 -13.11
C GLY A 31 34.35 5.74 -11.88
N VAL A 32 33.73 4.60 -12.13
CA VAL A 32 33.70 3.51 -11.17
C VAL A 32 35.16 3.13 -11.10
N ASP A 33 35.83 3.53 -10.02
CA ASP A 33 37.13 2.98 -9.65
C ASP A 33 37.01 1.46 -9.86
N GLU A 34 37.73 0.95 -10.86
CA GLU A 34 37.90 -0.48 -11.02
C GLU A 34 38.40 -0.98 -9.68
N PRO A 35 37.67 -1.89 -9.01
CA PRO A 35 38.17 -2.47 -7.78
C PRO A 35 39.53 -3.09 -8.10
N ASP A 36 40.56 -2.64 -7.39
CA ASP A 36 41.93 -3.07 -7.56
C ASP A 36 41.94 -4.60 -7.56
N PRO A 37 42.37 -5.28 -8.64
CA PRO A 37 42.35 -6.74 -8.72
C PRO A 37 43.29 -7.42 -7.69
N ASP A 38 44.06 -6.62 -6.95
CA ASP A 38 44.95 -7.05 -5.88
C ASP A 38 44.35 -6.89 -4.47
N ASP A 39 43.12 -6.38 -4.34
CA ASP A 39 42.37 -6.34 -3.06
C ASP A 39 41.49 -7.59 -2.85
N ASP A 40 41.77 -8.66 -3.61
CA ASP A 40 41.53 -10.04 -3.18
C ASP A 40 42.53 -10.38 -2.06
N ALA A 41 42.42 -9.67 -0.93
CA ALA A 41 42.95 -10.13 0.32
C ALA A 41 42.31 -11.49 0.58
N ALA A 42 43.08 -12.53 0.24
CA ALA A 42 42.76 -13.91 0.49
C ALA A 42 42.16 -13.98 1.90
N ILE A 43 40.86 -14.27 1.99
CA ILE A 43 40.24 -14.64 3.25
C ILE A 43 41.04 -15.84 3.70
N THR A 44 41.98 -15.60 4.60
CA THR A 44 42.90 -16.61 5.05
C THR A 44 42.06 -17.67 5.76
N ALA A 45 42.50 -18.92 5.72
CA ALA A 45 41.79 -20.00 6.41
C ALA A 45 41.59 -19.71 7.92
N ASP A 46 42.34 -18.75 8.49
CA ASP A 46 42.19 -18.28 9.86
C ASP A 46 41.05 -17.26 10.06
N ASP A 47 40.67 -16.46 9.06
CA ASP A 47 39.52 -15.54 9.15
C ASP A 47 38.16 -16.27 9.07
N ALA A 48 38.13 -17.44 8.43
CA ALA A 48 36.98 -18.34 8.44
C ALA A 48 36.70 -18.93 9.83
N ALA A 49 37.68 -18.96 10.74
CA ALA A 49 37.50 -19.41 12.12
C ALA A 49 36.94 -18.31 13.04
N ALA A 50 37.10 -17.03 12.68
CA ALA A 50 36.62 -15.88 13.46
C ALA A 50 35.15 -15.53 13.15
N ILE A 51 34.66 -15.83 11.94
CA ILE A 51 33.22 -15.88 11.66
C ILE A 51 32.72 -17.17 12.27
N GLY A 52 32.49 -17.15 13.58
CA GLY A 52 31.96 -18.27 14.33
C GLY A 52 30.82 -18.91 13.57
N VAL A 53 31.11 -20.05 12.95
CA VAL A 53 30.15 -21.10 12.64
C VAL A 53 29.68 -21.57 14.00
N GLY A 54 28.87 -20.73 14.65
CA GLY A 54 28.22 -21.07 15.89
C GLY A 54 27.53 -22.37 15.59
N GLU A 55 27.97 -23.43 16.28
CA GLU A 55 27.32 -24.71 16.28
C GLU A 55 25.83 -24.42 16.18
N ARG A 56 25.23 -24.80 15.05
CA ARG A 56 23.78 -24.83 14.93
C ARG A 56 23.36 -25.85 15.95
N GLY A 57 23.22 -25.37 17.19
CA GLY A 57 22.75 -26.15 18.32
C GLY A 57 21.50 -26.87 17.83
N PRO A 58 21.29 -28.11 18.29
CA PRO A 58 20.18 -28.94 17.85
C PRO A 58 18.96 -28.04 17.84
N ARG A 59 18.35 -27.87 16.65
CA ARG A 59 17.12 -27.10 16.47
C ARG A 59 16.14 -27.68 17.44
N GLY A 60 16.13 -27.10 18.65
CA GLY A 60 15.24 -27.47 19.70
C GLY A 60 13.89 -27.17 19.11
N ARG A 61 13.20 -28.22 18.67
CA ARG A 61 11.75 -28.30 18.75
C ARG A 61 11.43 -28.00 20.21
N ARG A 62 11.46 -26.72 20.61
CA ARG A 62 10.64 -26.20 21.69
C ARG A 62 9.24 -26.40 21.17
N GLY A 63 8.76 -27.62 21.36
CA GLY A 63 7.36 -27.87 21.56
C GLY A 63 6.92 -26.87 22.60
N PHE A 64 6.29 -25.80 22.13
CA PHE A 64 5.25 -25.16 22.89
C PHE A 64 4.10 -26.17 22.96
N GLY A 65 4.32 -27.24 23.71
CA GLY A 65 3.29 -27.92 24.47
C GLY A 65 2.73 -26.89 25.44
N ARG A 66 1.94 -25.97 24.91
CA ARG A 66 0.85 -25.41 25.67
C ARG A 66 -0.18 -26.51 25.68
N ASP A 67 -0.20 -27.24 26.78
CA ASP A 67 -1.40 -27.87 27.29
C ASP A 67 -2.48 -26.78 27.33
N ARG A 68 -3.20 -26.63 26.20
CA ARG A 68 -4.39 -25.80 26.06
C ARG A 68 -5.59 -26.61 26.57
N SER A 69 -5.48 -27.10 27.80
CA SER A 69 -6.61 -27.64 28.55
C SER A 69 -7.42 -26.53 29.24
N GLY A 70 -6.99 -25.28 29.14
CA GLY A 70 -7.78 -24.12 29.55
C GLY A 70 -8.72 -23.69 28.44
N GLU A 71 -10.01 -23.83 28.73
CA GLU A 71 -11.25 -23.14 28.30
C GLU A 71 -11.17 -21.68 27.78
N ASP A 72 -10.01 -21.18 27.37
CA ASP A 72 -9.89 -20.04 26.49
C ASP A 72 -10.26 -20.50 25.07
N GLY A 73 -11.56 -20.53 24.78
CA GLY A 73 -12.09 -20.67 23.42
C GLY A 73 -11.33 -19.77 22.45
N PRO A 74 -11.21 -20.15 21.16
CA PRO A 74 -10.41 -19.43 20.19
C PRO A 74 -10.84 -17.96 20.21
N ARG A 75 -10.03 -17.12 20.88
CA ARG A 75 -10.27 -15.68 20.91
C ARG A 75 -10.31 -15.30 19.46
N GLU A 76 -11.52 -15.00 18.97
CA GLU A 76 -11.75 -14.34 17.71
C GLU A 76 -11.03 -13.01 17.85
N ARG A 77 -9.73 -13.02 17.55
CA ARG A 77 -8.96 -11.82 17.28
C ARG A 77 -9.63 -11.26 16.05
N ARG A 78 -10.66 -10.44 16.27
CA ARG A 78 -11.45 -9.74 15.26
C ARG A 78 -10.44 -9.21 14.26
N ARG A 79 -10.36 -9.86 13.11
CA ARG A 79 -9.30 -9.59 12.16
C ARG A 79 -9.56 -8.20 11.58
N PRO A 80 -8.57 -7.30 11.59
CA PRO A 80 -8.79 -5.90 11.21
C PRO A 80 -9.45 -5.70 9.84
N GLY A 81 -9.25 -6.64 8.90
CA GLY A 81 -9.73 -6.55 7.52
C GLY A 81 -11.26 -6.57 7.36
N ALA A 82 -11.98 -7.44 8.09
CA ALA A 82 -13.43 -7.56 7.92
C ALA A 82 -14.19 -6.32 8.40
N MET A 83 -13.59 -5.56 9.33
CA MET A 83 -14.17 -4.29 9.78
C MET A 83 -13.98 -3.15 8.77
N LEU A 84 -13.06 -3.27 7.80
CA LEU A 84 -12.86 -2.20 6.82
C LEU A 84 -14.02 -2.13 5.83
N TRP A 85 -14.40 -3.26 5.20
CA TRP A 85 -15.50 -3.30 4.23
C TRP A 85 -16.83 -2.83 4.83
N ASN A 86 -17.16 -3.30 6.03
CA ASN A 86 -18.42 -2.95 6.71
C ASN A 86 -18.46 -1.51 7.22
N ARG A 87 -17.33 -0.79 7.24
CA ARG A 87 -17.26 0.63 7.61
C ARG A 87 -17.31 1.56 6.42
N MET A 88 -17.19 1.04 5.21
CA MET A 88 -17.30 1.84 3.99
C MET A 88 -18.77 2.18 3.76
N THR A 89 -19.01 3.39 3.28
CA THR A 89 -20.30 3.81 2.75
C THR A 89 -20.64 3.00 1.50
N ASP A 90 -21.91 2.97 1.11
CA ASP A 90 -22.31 2.20 -0.07
C ASP A 90 -21.74 2.82 -1.36
N GLU A 91 -21.61 4.14 -1.42
CA GLU A 91 -20.92 4.86 -2.51
C GLU A 91 -19.45 4.40 -2.64
N GLU A 92 -18.69 4.37 -1.53
CA GLU A 92 -17.30 3.90 -1.56
C GLU A 92 -17.19 2.42 -1.96
N LYS A 93 -18.16 1.59 -1.58
CA LYS A 93 -18.19 0.18 -2.00
C LYS A 93 -18.44 0.06 -3.50
N GLU A 94 -19.35 0.87 -4.06
CA GLU A 94 -19.61 0.90 -5.50
C GLU A 94 -18.39 1.37 -6.29
N GLU A 95 -17.69 2.40 -5.83
CA GLU A 95 -16.43 2.86 -6.44
C GLU A 95 -15.37 1.74 -6.45
N VAL A 96 -15.18 1.06 -5.32
CA VAL A 96 -14.23 -0.06 -5.24
C VAL A 96 -14.67 -1.23 -6.11
N LYS A 97 -15.97 -1.55 -6.17
CA LYS A 97 -16.50 -2.59 -7.06
C LYS A 97 -16.24 -2.25 -8.53
N ALA A 98 -16.49 -1.01 -8.95
CA ALA A 98 -16.21 -0.55 -10.31
C ALA A 98 -14.71 -0.64 -10.64
N PHE A 99 -13.85 -0.20 -9.72
CA PHE A 99 -12.40 -0.32 -9.86
C PHE A 99 -11.95 -1.78 -9.98
N VAL A 100 -12.50 -2.68 -9.16
CA VAL A 100 -12.18 -4.12 -9.21
C VAL A 100 -12.68 -4.73 -10.51
N ALA A 101 -13.87 -4.40 -10.99
CA ALA A 101 -14.40 -4.86 -12.27
C ALA A 101 -13.51 -4.46 -13.46
N GLU A 102 -12.98 -3.24 -13.44
CA GLU A 102 -12.12 -2.71 -14.49
C GLU A 102 -10.73 -3.38 -14.51
N TYR A 103 -10.06 -3.48 -13.36
CA TYR A 103 -8.65 -3.90 -13.30
C TYR A 103 -8.44 -5.37 -12.91
N TYR A 104 -9.43 -5.99 -12.26
CA TYR A 104 -9.36 -7.34 -11.69
C TYR A 104 -10.67 -8.11 -11.91
N PRO A 105 -11.06 -8.41 -13.17
CA PRO A 105 -12.35 -9.02 -13.47
C PRO A 105 -12.58 -10.35 -12.74
N GLU A 106 -11.53 -11.19 -12.60
CA GLU A 106 -11.60 -12.45 -11.84
C GLU A 106 -11.95 -12.25 -10.35
N VAL A 107 -11.57 -11.10 -9.79
CA VAL A 107 -11.90 -10.73 -8.40
C VAL A 107 -13.31 -10.15 -8.32
N SER A 108 -13.76 -9.42 -9.35
CA SER A 108 -15.14 -8.91 -9.44
C SER A 108 -16.15 -10.06 -9.44
N GLU A 109 -15.94 -11.05 -10.31
CA GLU A 109 -16.80 -12.25 -10.36
C GLU A 109 -16.81 -13.00 -9.02
N ALA A 110 -15.66 -13.10 -8.36
CA ALA A 110 -15.55 -13.68 -7.02
C ALA A 110 -16.22 -12.84 -5.91
N LEU A 111 -16.38 -11.53 -6.09
CA LEU A 111 -17.10 -10.65 -5.17
C LEU A 111 -18.61 -10.73 -5.42
N GLU A 112 -19.05 -10.71 -6.68
CA GLU A 112 -20.47 -10.80 -7.07
C GLU A 112 -21.08 -12.14 -6.64
N SER A 113 -20.39 -13.26 -6.92
CA SER A 113 -20.82 -14.59 -6.48
C SER A 113 -20.93 -14.71 -4.95
N SER A 114 -20.20 -13.89 -4.18
CA SER A 114 -20.29 -13.90 -2.72
C SER A 114 -21.49 -13.13 -2.16
N ASP A 115 -22.00 -12.14 -2.91
CA ASP A 115 -23.18 -11.37 -2.53
C ASP A 115 -24.48 -12.18 -2.75
N GLU A 116 -24.54 -12.99 -3.81
CA GLU A 116 -25.71 -13.83 -4.15
C GLU A 116 -25.95 -14.99 -3.17
N ASP A 117 -24.89 -15.55 -2.61
CA ASP A 117 -24.91 -16.76 -1.78
C ASP A 117 -25.33 -16.53 -0.30
N GLY A 118 -25.87 -15.34 0.00
CA GLY A 118 -26.35 -14.98 1.34
C GLY A 118 -25.25 -14.74 2.37
N GLY A 119 -24.07 -14.27 1.96
CA GLY A 119 -23.02 -13.80 2.88
C GLY A 119 -22.29 -14.92 3.63
N ARG A 120 -21.80 -15.94 2.93
CA ARG A 120 -21.02 -17.02 3.57
C ARG A 120 -19.74 -16.46 4.22
N PRO A 121 -19.51 -16.64 5.54
CA PRO A 121 -18.36 -16.09 6.28
C PRO A 121 -16.95 -16.54 5.81
N ARG A 122 -16.87 -17.48 4.87
CA ARG A 122 -15.59 -18.01 4.37
C ARG A 122 -15.03 -17.19 3.22
N MET A 123 -15.86 -16.63 2.35
CA MET A 123 -15.41 -15.82 1.21
C MET A 123 -14.96 -14.42 1.67
N ASP A 124 -15.64 -13.87 2.68
CA ASP A 124 -15.22 -12.69 3.45
C ASP A 124 -13.76 -12.74 3.87
N ARG A 125 -13.21 -13.91 4.22
CA ARG A 125 -11.84 -13.99 4.73
C ARG A 125 -10.79 -13.77 3.65
N LYS A 126 -11.07 -14.18 2.42
CA LYS A 126 -10.15 -13.97 1.29
C LYS A 126 -10.26 -12.51 0.83
N ASN A 127 -11.49 -12.02 0.68
CA ASN A 127 -11.78 -10.65 0.26
C ASN A 127 -11.23 -9.65 1.29
N ALA A 128 -11.45 -9.86 2.59
CA ALA A 128 -10.91 -9.01 3.66
C ALA A 128 -9.37 -9.00 3.76
N ARG A 129 -8.67 -9.99 3.17
CA ARG A 129 -7.20 -9.99 3.09
C ARG A 129 -6.70 -9.19 1.89
N MET A 130 -7.46 -9.19 0.79
CA MET A 130 -7.11 -8.49 -0.43
C MET A 130 -7.53 -7.02 -0.39
N LEU A 131 -8.63 -6.72 0.29
CA LEU A 131 -9.23 -5.39 0.32
C LEU A 131 -8.25 -4.28 0.73
N PRO A 132 -7.40 -4.42 1.77
CA PRO A 132 -6.43 -3.37 2.08
C PRO A 132 -5.47 -3.06 0.93
N GLU A 133 -5.15 -4.04 0.09
CA GLU A 133 -4.30 -3.83 -1.08
C GLU A 133 -5.10 -3.21 -2.24
N ILE A 134 -6.35 -3.63 -2.46
CA ILE A 134 -7.24 -3.01 -3.46
C ILE A 134 -7.44 -1.53 -3.15
N LEU A 135 -7.75 -1.19 -1.89
CA LEU A 135 -7.92 0.20 -1.45
C LEU A 135 -6.64 1.02 -1.64
N ARG A 136 -5.47 0.43 -1.40
CA ARG A 136 -4.19 1.08 -1.66
C ARG A 136 -3.97 1.32 -3.15
N MET A 137 -4.35 0.36 -4.01
CA MET A 137 -4.22 0.50 -5.46
C MET A 137 -5.20 1.54 -6.01
N HIS A 138 -6.43 1.59 -5.49
CA HIS A 138 -7.43 2.62 -5.83
C HIS A 138 -6.95 4.02 -5.41
N GLN A 139 -6.44 4.17 -4.19
CA GLN A 139 -5.88 5.45 -3.76
C GLN A 139 -4.66 5.83 -4.62
N LEU A 140 -3.82 4.85 -4.97
CA LEU A 140 -2.66 5.09 -5.82
C LEU A 140 -3.06 5.52 -7.23
N SER A 141 -4.14 4.99 -7.81
CA SER A 141 -4.64 5.46 -9.12
C SER A 141 -5.11 6.91 -9.11
N ILE A 142 -5.52 7.42 -7.94
CA ILE A 142 -5.91 8.82 -7.76
C ILE A 142 -4.68 9.70 -7.52
N ASP A 143 -3.81 9.30 -6.58
CA ASP A 143 -2.69 10.13 -6.11
C ASP A 143 -1.50 10.14 -7.09
N ASP A 144 -1.19 9.00 -7.71
CA ASP A 144 -0.03 8.80 -8.59
C ASP A 144 -0.34 7.75 -9.69
N PRO A 145 -1.00 8.18 -10.80
CA PRO A 145 -1.39 7.28 -11.88
C PRO A 145 -0.22 6.53 -12.53
N GLN A 146 0.96 7.16 -12.60
CA GLN A 146 2.16 6.52 -13.17
C GLN A 146 2.64 5.34 -12.30
N MET A 147 2.71 5.56 -10.98
CA MET A 147 3.08 4.49 -10.05
C MET A 147 2.02 3.39 -10.02
N PHE A 148 0.74 3.74 -10.19
CA PHE A 148 -0.34 2.78 -10.33
C PHE A 148 -0.14 1.85 -11.54
N GLU A 149 0.14 2.39 -12.72
CA GLU A 149 0.40 1.61 -13.94
C GLU A 149 1.58 0.64 -13.77
N ILE A 150 2.70 1.12 -13.19
CA ILE A 150 3.88 0.30 -12.93
C ILE A 150 3.53 -0.86 -11.98
N LYS A 151 2.85 -0.58 -10.87
CA LYS A 151 2.43 -1.62 -9.93
C LYS A 151 1.45 -2.60 -10.55
N MET A 152 0.54 -2.13 -11.39
CA MET A 152 -0.41 -2.98 -12.08
C MET A 152 0.30 -3.94 -13.04
N ALA A 153 1.29 -3.45 -13.79
CA ALA A 153 2.14 -4.27 -14.66
C ALA A 153 2.94 -5.32 -13.86
N GLU A 154 3.51 -4.92 -12.71
CA GLU A 154 4.21 -5.83 -11.78
C GLU A 154 3.27 -6.93 -11.27
N GLN A 155 2.04 -6.57 -10.85
CA GLN A 155 1.06 -7.51 -10.30
C GLN A 155 0.53 -8.48 -11.36
N LYS A 156 0.21 -7.99 -12.57
CA LYS A 156 -0.24 -8.81 -13.71
C LYS A 156 0.83 -9.85 -14.09
N SER A 157 2.07 -9.42 -14.26
CA SER A 157 3.19 -10.30 -14.61
C SER A 157 3.40 -11.37 -13.53
N ARG A 158 3.36 -10.99 -12.24
CA ARG A 158 3.48 -11.95 -11.12
C ARG A 158 2.32 -12.93 -11.02
N PHE A 159 1.11 -12.51 -11.37
CA PHE A 159 -0.05 -13.38 -11.37
C PHE A 159 0.08 -14.46 -12.45
N GLN A 160 0.33 -14.05 -13.69
CA GLN A 160 0.53 -14.96 -14.83
C GLN A 160 1.71 -15.90 -14.60
N LEU A 161 2.83 -15.38 -14.07
CA LEU A 161 4.00 -16.18 -13.74
C LEU A 161 3.66 -17.27 -12.73
N ARG A 162 2.87 -16.98 -11.69
CA ARG A 162 2.45 -17.99 -10.70
C ARG A 162 1.55 -19.06 -11.28
N GLN A 163 0.69 -18.72 -12.23
CA GLN A 163 -0.15 -19.69 -12.94
C GLN A 163 0.71 -20.63 -13.80
N LEU A 164 1.54 -20.08 -14.69
CA LEU A 164 2.39 -20.88 -15.57
C LEU A 164 3.41 -21.73 -14.81
N VAL A 165 4.00 -21.22 -13.71
CA VAL A 165 4.91 -22.02 -12.87
C VAL A 165 4.17 -23.17 -12.19
N ARG A 166 2.89 -23.01 -11.84
CA ARG A 166 2.09 -24.12 -11.30
C ARG A 166 1.84 -25.17 -12.38
N GLU A 167 1.43 -24.76 -13.57
CA GLU A 167 1.21 -25.64 -14.72
C GLU A 167 2.49 -26.40 -15.09
N TYR A 168 3.63 -25.69 -15.15
CA TYR A 168 4.94 -26.29 -15.43
C TYR A 168 5.31 -27.39 -14.44
N ARG A 169 5.00 -27.20 -13.16
CA ARG A 169 5.25 -28.20 -12.10
C ARG A 169 4.30 -29.39 -12.16
N GLN A 170 3.14 -29.25 -12.79
CA GLN A 170 2.12 -30.28 -12.93
C GLN A 170 2.23 -31.03 -14.27
N ALA A 171 2.97 -30.49 -15.24
CA ALA A 171 3.23 -31.14 -16.51
C ALA A 171 4.13 -32.37 -16.35
N ASP A 172 3.72 -33.49 -16.93
CA ASP A 172 4.50 -34.72 -16.94
C ASP A 172 5.39 -34.82 -18.19
N ASP A 173 4.94 -34.27 -19.32
CA ASP A 173 5.60 -34.34 -20.62
C ASP A 173 6.66 -33.24 -20.82
N GLU A 174 7.81 -33.62 -21.38
CA GLU A 174 8.94 -32.70 -21.54
C GLU A 174 8.66 -31.61 -22.61
N SER A 175 7.95 -31.94 -23.69
CA SER A 175 7.59 -30.95 -24.71
C SER A 175 6.69 -29.87 -24.11
N THR A 176 5.70 -30.23 -23.30
CA THR A 176 4.85 -29.23 -22.62
C THR A 176 5.61 -28.36 -21.64
N LYS A 177 6.63 -28.90 -20.96
CA LYS A 177 7.51 -28.12 -20.07
C LYS A 177 8.35 -27.12 -20.84
N GLU A 178 8.91 -27.51 -21.98
CA GLU A 178 9.68 -26.60 -22.84
C GLU A 178 8.82 -25.42 -23.32
N GLU A 179 7.59 -25.68 -23.76
CA GLU A 179 6.64 -24.64 -24.15
C GLU A 179 6.29 -23.68 -23.00
N LEU A 180 6.00 -24.22 -21.81
CA LEU A 180 5.70 -23.41 -20.62
C LEU A 180 6.93 -22.60 -20.17
N SER A 181 8.13 -23.18 -20.25
CA SER A 181 9.40 -22.49 -19.97
C SER A 181 9.61 -21.29 -20.92
N ALA A 182 9.34 -21.48 -22.21
CA ALA A 182 9.41 -20.41 -23.21
C ALA A 182 8.43 -19.26 -22.91
N LYS A 183 7.24 -19.55 -22.36
CA LYS A 183 6.25 -18.54 -21.92
C LYS A 183 6.64 -17.88 -20.59
N ILE A 184 7.27 -18.61 -19.67
CA ILE A 184 7.71 -18.09 -18.36
C ILE A 184 8.80 -17.03 -18.52
N ARG A 185 9.79 -17.27 -19.40
CA ARG A 185 10.94 -16.37 -19.59
C ARG A 185 10.55 -14.90 -19.84
N PRO A 186 9.70 -14.55 -20.82
CA PRO A 186 9.34 -13.14 -21.06
C PRO A 186 8.58 -12.51 -19.89
N LEU A 187 7.77 -13.28 -19.13
CA LEU A 187 7.10 -12.76 -17.93
C LEU A 187 8.06 -12.46 -16.79
N VAL A 188 9.14 -13.24 -16.65
CA VAL A 188 10.20 -12.95 -15.68
C VAL A 188 10.89 -11.64 -16.03
N VAL A 189 11.20 -11.41 -17.31
CA VAL A 189 11.77 -10.15 -17.79
C VAL A 189 10.80 -8.99 -17.51
N ALA A 190 9.53 -9.11 -17.91
CA ALA A 190 8.53 -8.07 -17.68
C ALA A 190 8.33 -7.75 -16.18
N ALA A 191 8.36 -8.76 -15.31
CA ALA A 191 8.27 -8.56 -13.86
C ALA A 191 9.50 -7.86 -13.30
N PHE A 192 10.69 -8.18 -13.81
CA PHE A 192 11.94 -7.51 -13.45
C PHE A 192 11.92 -6.05 -13.88
N ASP A 193 11.57 -5.77 -15.13
CA ASP A 193 11.50 -4.42 -15.68
C ASP A 193 10.49 -3.56 -14.91
N ALA A 194 9.29 -4.08 -14.63
CA ALA A 194 8.30 -3.36 -13.83
C ALA A 194 8.81 -3.06 -12.40
N GLN A 195 9.55 -3.99 -11.79
CA GLN A 195 10.17 -3.77 -10.49
C GLN A 195 11.27 -2.71 -10.55
N GLN A 196 12.10 -2.73 -11.61
CA GLN A 196 13.15 -1.75 -11.87
C GLN A 196 12.54 -0.35 -12.01
N SER A 197 11.54 -0.17 -12.87
CA SER A 197 10.83 1.10 -13.05
C SER A 197 10.20 1.61 -11.75
N ARG A 198 9.65 0.71 -10.92
CA ARG A 198 9.11 1.08 -9.60
C ARG A 198 10.20 1.64 -8.68
N MET A 199 11.38 1.02 -8.68
CA MET A 199 12.51 1.48 -7.86
C MET A 199 13.02 2.85 -8.35
N GLU A 200 13.14 3.05 -9.65
CA GLU A 200 13.56 4.32 -10.26
C GLU A 200 12.58 5.46 -9.94
N GLN A 201 11.28 5.20 -10.01
CA GLN A 201 10.26 6.18 -9.63
C GLN A 201 10.30 6.51 -8.13
N GLU A 202 10.53 5.51 -7.27
CA GLU A 202 10.67 5.74 -5.83
C GLU A 202 11.93 6.55 -5.50
N VAL A 203 13.06 6.28 -6.18
CA VAL A 203 14.28 7.09 -6.07
C VAL A 203 13.98 8.54 -6.43
N THR A 204 13.36 8.79 -7.58
CA THR A 204 12.98 10.14 -8.02
C THR A 204 12.09 10.86 -7.00
N ARG A 205 11.12 10.14 -6.39
CA ARG A 205 10.25 10.70 -5.35
C ARG A 205 11.02 11.05 -4.08
N LEU A 206 11.93 10.18 -3.66
CA LEU A 206 12.78 10.40 -2.48
C LEU A 206 13.74 11.59 -2.68
N GLU A 207 14.32 11.72 -3.87
CA GLU A 207 15.16 12.87 -4.24
C GLU A 207 14.41 14.19 -4.13
N LYS A 208 13.20 14.29 -4.71
CA LYS A 208 12.34 15.48 -4.60
C LYS A 208 12.02 15.81 -3.14
N ARG A 209 11.72 14.80 -2.32
CA ARG A 209 11.46 14.99 -0.88
C ARG A 209 12.69 15.49 -0.15
N LEU A 210 13.85 14.92 -0.46
CA LEU A 210 15.13 15.30 0.13
C LEU A 210 15.49 16.75 -0.24
N GLU A 211 15.32 17.13 -1.50
CA GLU A 211 15.50 18.50 -1.95
C GLU A 211 14.55 19.48 -1.24
N GLY A 212 13.28 19.10 -1.07
CA GLY A 212 12.31 19.89 -0.29
C GLY A 212 12.75 20.09 1.17
N LEU A 213 13.25 19.04 1.82
CA LEU A 213 13.80 19.12 3.18
C LEU A 213 15.06 20.01 3.24
N ARG A 214 15.95 19.92 2.26
CA ARG A 214 17.14 20.78 2.16
C ARG A 214 16.73 22.26 2.04
N ARG A 215 15.77 22.58 1.17
CA ARG A 215 15.24 23.94 1.05
C ARG A 215 14.59 24.44 2.34
N HIS A 216 13.86 23.58 3.04
CA HIS A 216 13.26 23.92 4.33
C HIS A 216 14.31 24.24 5.40
N ILE A 217 15.38 23.44 5.48
CA ILE A 217 16.51 23.68 6.40
C ILE A 217 17.24 24.98 6.05
N ALA A 218 17.53 25.21 4.77
CA ALA A 218 18.20 26.44 4.32
C ALA A 218 17.39 27.69 4.68
N LYS A 219 16.08 27.70 4.36
CA LYS A 219 15.18 28.80 4.72
C LYS A 219 15.16 29.07 6.23
N ARG A 220 15.17 28.00 7.04
CA ARG A 220 15.22 28.14 8.50
C ARG A 220 16.56 28.70 8.97
N ALA A 221 17.66 28.32 8.33
CA ALA A 221 18.97 28.89 8.61
C ALA A 221 19.03 30.39 8.26
N ASP A 222 18.44 30.79 7.13
CA ASP A 222 18.35 32.20 6.72
C ASP A 222 17.49 33.02 7.71
N ASN A 223 16.43 32.42 8.24
CA ASN A 223 15.52 33.05 9.22
C ASN A 223 15.97 32.87 10.68
N ARG A 224 17.18 32.34 10.92
CA ARG A 224 17.61 31.91 12.26
C ARG A 224 17.54 33.04 13.29
N ASP A 225 18.07 34.20 12.95
CA ASP A 225 18.18 35.30 13.92
C ASP A 225 16.80 35.91 14.24
N GLU A 226 15.90 35.96 13.26
CA GLU A 226 14.50 36.35 13.47
C GLU A 226 13.76 35.34 14.36
N GLU A 227 13.93 34.04 14.11
CA GLU A 227 13.35 32.98 14.96
C GLU A 227 13.86 33.05 16.41
N ILE A 228 15.17 33.33 16.59
CA ILE A 228 15.78 33.51 17.91
C ILE A 228 15.21 34.75 18.61
N GLU A 229 15.13 35.88 17.92
CA GLU A 229 14.63 37.13 18.48
C GLU A 229 13.15 37.01 18.87
N GLN A 230 12.34 36.34 18.04
CA GLN A 230 10.95 36.04 18.37
C GLN A 230 10.84 35.16 19.62
N ALA A 231 11.62 34.07 19.68
CA ALA A 231 11.62 33.17 20.82
C ALA A 231 12.11 33.86 22.10
N PHE A 232 13.10 34.76 21.99
CA PHE A 232 13.60 35.56 23.10
C PHE A 232 12.52 36.50 23.65
N ASN A 233 11.82 37.22 22.77
CA ASN A 233 10.71 38.11 23.16
C ASN A 233 9.53 37.34 23.77
N ASP A 234 9.19 36.16 23.23
CA ASP A 234 8.16 35.29 23.83
C ASP A 234 8.51 34.90 25.29
N VAL A 235 9.79 34.63 25.57
CA VAL A 235 10.26 34.32 26.94
C VAL A 235 10.16 35.54 27.85
N LEU A 236 10.54 36.74 27.38
CA LEU A 236 10.40 37.98 28.15
C LEU A 236 8.94 38.30 28.49
N ASP A 237 8.02 37.96 27.59
CA ASP A 237 6.57 38.07 27.78
C ASP A 237 5.99 37.02 28.75
N GLY A 238 6.82 36.10 29.28
CA GLY A 238 6.38 35.00 30.13
C GLY A 238 5.63 33.89 29.39
N LYS A 239 5.65 33.88 28.06
CA LYS A 239 5.13 32.77 27.25
C LYS A 239 6.16 31.65 27.25
N ALA A 240 5.69 30.41 27.33
CA ALA A 240 6.59 29.27 27.15
C ALA A 240 7.14 29.30 25.71
N PRO A 241 8.46 29.14 25.51
CA PRO A 241 9.03 29.08 24.17
C PRO A 241 8.37 27.93 23.40
N LYS A 242 8.04 28.16 22.13
CA LYS A 242 7.45 27.15 21.26
C LYS A 242 8.45 26.01 21.07
N ASP A 243 8.36 25.00 21.93
CA ASP A 243 9.22 23.84 21.85
C ASP A 243 8.75 22.98 20.66
N GLU A 244 9.45 23.08 19.53
CA GLU A 244 9.11 22.32 18.31
C GLU A 244 9.08 20.80 18.54
N ARG A 245 9.65 20.31 19.64
CA ARG A 245 9.59 18.90 20.05
C ARG A 245 8.17 18.48 20.43
N PHE A 246 7.40 19.35 21.10
CA PHE A 246 6.01 19.04 21.46
C PHE A 246 5.11 18.97 20.22
N ASP A 247 5.46 19.76 19.19
CA ASP A 247 4.74 19.74 17.92
C ASP A 247 5.12 18.55 17.03
N ARG A 248 6.33 17.98 17.19
CA ARG A 248 6.69 16.71 16.55
C ARG A 248 5.99 15.52 17.17
N GLU A 249 5.73 15.54 18.48
CA GLU A 249 5.05 14.43 19.16
C GLU A 249 3.54 14.46 18.93
N SER A 250 2.95 15.66 18.82
CA SER A 250 1.57 15.85 18.34
C SER A 250 1.41 15.48 16.86
N ARG A 251 2.43 15.71 16.01
CA ARG A 251 2.43 15.26 14.60
C ARG A 251 2.78 13.77 14.41
N ARG A 252 3.61 13.18 15.28
CA ARG A 252 3.90 11.72 15.29
C ARG A 252 2.71 10.91 15.78
N ARG A 253 1.93 11.45 16.72
CA ARG A 253 0.55 11.01 16.94
C ARG A 253 -0.30 11.59 15.80
N GLY A 254 -0.14 11.04 14.58
CA GLY A 254 -0.92 11.48 13.42
C GLY A 254 -2.42 11.64 13.78
N PRO A 255 -3.19 12.44 13.02
CA PRO A 255 -4.51 12.99 13.41
C PRO A 255 -5.62 11.99 13.82
N GLY A 256 -5.34 10.70 13.97
CA GLY A 256 -6.34 9.63 13.97
C GLY A 256 -6.56 8.82 15.25
N ARG A 257 -5.89 9.01 16.40
CA ARG A 257 -6.19 8.18 17.59
C ARG A 257 -5.97 8.87 18.93
N GLY A 258 -6.94 9.67 19.40
CA GLY A 258 -6.91 10.02 20.83
C GLY A 258 -7.85 11.09 21.33
N PHE A 259 -8.41 11.97 20.50
CA PHE A 259 -9.49 12.84 20.96
C PHE A 259 -10.78 12.02 20.93
N ARG A 260 -10.96 11.15 21.94
CA ARG A 260 -12.32 10.95 22.46
C ARG A 260 -12.76 12.35 22.83
N GLY A 261 -13.69 12.92 22.07
CA GLY A 261 -14.34 14.16 22.46
C GLY A 261 -14.72 14.09 23.94
N PRO A 262 -14.80 15.24 24.64
CA PRO A 262 -15.34 15.25 26.00
C PRO A 262 -16.60 14.39 25.97
N ARG A 263 -16.64 13.35 26.81
CA ARG A 263 -17.87 12.57 27.02
C ARG A 263 -18.97 13.61 27.14
N GLY A 264 -19.86 13.65 26.16
CA GLY A 264 -21.02 14.52 26.23
C GLY A 264 -21.67 14.29 27.59
N PRO A 265 -22.17 15.34 28.26
CA PRO A 265 -22.85 15.17 29.52
C PRO A 265 -23.94 14.11 29.30
N GLU A 266 -23.87 13.02 30.07
CA GLU A 266 -24.97 12.06 30.20
C GLU A 266 -26.22 12.86 30.58
N GLY A 267 -27.16 13.00 29.65
CA GLY A 267 -28.45 13.64 29.91
C GLY A 267 -28.84 14.77 28.99
N ALA A 268 -28.89 14.53 27.67
CA ALA A 268 -29.80 15.31 26.83
C ALA A 268 -31.21 14.71 26.99
N PRO A 269 -32.17 15.43 27.61
CA PRO A 269 -33.56 15.00 27.71
C PRO A 269 -34.25 14.96 26.34
N GLY A 270 -35.27 14.11 26.25
CA GLY A 270 -36.02 13.69 25.06
C GLY A 270 -36.16 14.71 23.93
N ALA A 271 -35.92 14.22 22.72
CA ALA A 271 -36.50 14.84 21.54
C ALA A 271 -38.04 14.81 21.68
N PRO A 272 -38.73 15.91 21.33
CA PRO A 272 -40.19 15.93 21.29
C PRO A 272 -40.69 14.93 20.24
N GLU A 273 -41.73 14.20 20.59
CA GLU A 273 -42.46 13.30 19.71
C GLU A 273 -42.97 14.10 18.51
N ASP A 274 -42.67 13.61 17.31
CA ASP A 274 -43.22 14.13 16.06
C ASP A 274 -44.75 13.95 16.12
N GLU A 275 -45.48 15.04 16.36
CA GLU A 275 -46.91 15.13 16.12
C GLU A 275 -47.15 14.91 14.61
N GLU A 276 -47.72 13.75 14.28
CA GLU A 276 -48.21 13.48 12.94
C GLU A 276 -49.26 14.56 12.57
N PRO A 277 -49.10 15.27 11.43
CA PRO A 277 -50.11 16.19 10.98
C PRO A 277 -51.35 15.40 10.55
N ASP A 278 -52.43 15.57 11.31
CA ASP A 278 -53.79 15.22 10.90
C ASP A 278 -54.06 15.82 9.52
N MET A 279 -54.09 14.96 8.50
CA MET A 279 -54.57 15.31 7.17
C MET A 279 -56.08 15.40 7.25
N ASP A 280 -56.55 16.60 7.60
CA ASP A 280 -57.95 16.95 7.54
C ASP A 280 -58.50 16.79 6.12
N ASP A 281 -59.62 16.08 6.13
CA ASP A 281 -60.58 15.81 5.08
C ASP A 281 -61.29 17.11 4.67
N GLU A 282 -60.88 17.71 3.54
CA GLU A 282 -61.69 18.63 2.74
C GLU A 282 -61.59 18.12 1.29
N GLY A 283 -62.64 17.66 0.61
CA GLY A 283 -64.02 18.12 0.63
C GLY A 283 -64.26 19.02 -0.58
N GLU A 284 -65.07 18.53 -1.53
CA GLU A 284 -65.83 19.30 -2.54
C GLU A 284 -64.98 19.93 -3.70
N GLU A 285 -65.32 19.87 -4.99
CA GLU A 285 -66.57 19.66 -5.77
C GLU A 285 -66.30 18.87 -7.07
#